data_AF-A0A531MHA3-F1
#
_entry.id   AF-A0A531MHA3-F1
#
_cell.length_a   1.000
_cell.length_b   1.000
_cell.length_c   1.000
_cell.angle_alpha   90.00
_cell.angle_beta   90.00
_cell.angle_gamma   90.00
#
_symmetry.space_group_name_H-M   'P 1'
#
loop_
_entity.id
_entity.type
_entity.pdbx_description
1 polymer ?
#
loop_
_entity_poly.entity_id
_entity_poly.type
_entity_poly.pdbx_seq_one_letter_code
_entity_poly.pdbx_strand_id
1 'polypeptide(L)' 'MRITLSCAVLALALGSAPAFAQSGEITIWSWNIAASSLKATVAGFNKLHPDIKVTVQDLGNQPTYD' A
#
# COMPACT_ATOMS: atom_id res chain seq x y z
N MET A 1 21.37 -45.94 4.97
CA MET A 1 21.49 -44.57 5.50
C MET A 1 22.09 -43.71 4.40
N ARG A 2 21.50 -42.52 4.12
CA ARG A 2 21.90 -41.52 3.09
C ARG A 2 21.46 -41.98 1.69
N ILE A 3 20.43 -41.42 1.05
CA ILE A 3 20.38 -40.08 0.45
C ILE A 3 18.90 -39.73 0.17
N THR A 4 18.23 -38.89 0.98
CA THR A 4 16.88 -38.37 0.66
C THR A 4 16.65 -36.91 1.13
N LEU A 5 17.70 -36.15 1.42
CA LEU A 5 17.56 -34.80 2.01
C LEU A 5 17.91 -33.62 1.07
N SER A 6 18.26 -33.87 -0.20
CA SER A 6 18.85 -32.82 -1.05
C SER A 6 17.85 -31.92 -1.81
N CYS A 7 16.55 -32.20 -1.83
CA CYS A 7 15.59 -31.39 -2.61
C CYS A 7 14.92 -30.24 -1.83
N ALA A 8 15.00 -30.21 -0.50
CA ALA A 8 14.20 -29.26 0.29
C ALA A 8 14.79 -27.83 0.35
N VAL A 9 16.07 -27.65 0.01
CA VAL A 9 16.74 -26.34 0.16
C VAL A 9 16.53 -25.43 -1.06
N LEU A 10 16.28 -26.00 -2.25
CA LEU A 10 16.14 -25.20 -3.47
C LEU A 10 14.77 -24.51 -3.61
N ALA A 11 13.75 -24.99 -2.91
CA ALA A 11 12.40 -24.42 -2.95
C ALA A 11 12.26 -23.11 -2.13
N LEU A 12 13.19 -22.82 -1.22
CA LEU A 12 13.18 -21.60 -0.40
C LEU A 12 13.80 -20.38 -1.09
N ALA A 13 14.46 -20.55 -2.23
CA ALA A 13 15.17 -19.46 -2.91
C ALA A 13 14.34 -18.70 -3.97
N LEU A 14 13.13 -19.18 -4.30
CA LEU A 14 12.27 -18.56 -5.33
C LEU A 14 11.22 -17.58 -4.78
N GLY A 15 11.15 -17.41 -3.44
CA GLY A 15 10.02 -16.76 -2.78
C GLY A 15 10.13 -15.25 -2.54
N SER A 16 11.25 -14.61 -2.89
CA SER A 16 11.44 -13.18 -2.64
C SER A 16 12.01 -12.49 -3.89
N ALA A 17 11.22 -12.46 -4.96
CA ALA A 17 11.35 -11.32 -5.86
C ALA A 17 11.15 -10.06 -5.00
N PRO A 18 12.02 -9.04 -5.09
CA PRO A 18 11.71 -7.77 -4.45
C PRO A 18 10.35 -7.35 -5.00
N ALA A 19 9.35 -7.27 -4.12
CA ALA A 19 8.15 -6.52 -4.46
C ALA A 19 8.69 -5.14 -4.81
N PHE A 20 8.71 -4.80 -6.10
CA PHE A 20 9.07 -3.47 -6.52
C PHE A 20 8.18 -2.54 -5.71
N ALA A 21 8.79 -1.77 -4.80
CA ALA A 21 8.09 -0.75 -4.06
C ALA A 21 7.57 0.22 -5.12
N GLN A 22 6.31 0.03 -5.51
CA GLN A 22 5.75 0.77 -6.62
C GLN A 22 5.47 2.16 -6.08
N SER A 23 6.43 3.05 -6.32
CA SER A 23 6.22 4.47 -6.10
C SER A 23 5.00 4.90 -6.89
N GLY A 24 4.10 5.63 -6.23
CA GLY A 24 2.78 5.92 -6.78
C GLY A 24 2.08 7.03 -6.03
N GLU A 25 1.14 7.67 -6.72
CA GLU A 25 0.27 8.67 -6.13
C GLU A 25 -1.15 8.11 -6.01
N ILE A 26 -1.76 8.26 -4.83
CA ILE A 26 -3.14 7.85 -4.56
C ILE A 26 -3.91 9.10 -4.17
N THR A 27 -5.04 9.34 -4.82
CA THR A 27 -5.99 10.39 -4.44
C THR A 27 -7.25 9.74 -3.89
N ILE A 28 -7.59 10.06 -2.64
CA ILE A 28 -8.81 9.61 -1.99
C ILE A 28 -9.82 10.75 -2.03
N TRP A 29 -10.98 10.46 -2.59
CA TRP A 29 -12.13 11.35 -2.58
C TRP A 29 -13.06 10.97 -1.44
N SER A 30 -13.40 11.95 -0.60
CA SER A 30 -14.29 11.74 0.53
C SER A 30 -15.03 13.04 0.86
N TRP A 31 -15.87 13.00 1.89
CA TRP A 31 -16.69 14.14 2.30
C TRP A 31 -16.54 14.43 3.78
N ASN A 32 -16.46 15.72 4.11
CA ASN A 32 -16.60 16.28 5.46
C ASN A 32 -15.77 15.53 6.54
N ILE A 33 -16.44 14.85 7.49
CA ILE A 33 -15.79 14.22 8.65
C ILE A 33 -14.87 13.07 8.23
N ALA A 34 -15.27 12.30 7.21
CA ALA A 34 -14.46 11.21 6.70
C ALA A 34 -13.17 11.75 6.04
N ALA A 35 -13.28 12.82 5.23
CA ALA A 35 -12.13 13.48 4.64
C ALA A 35 -11.17 14.02 5.71
N SER A 36 -11.70 14.63 6.77
CA SER A 36 -10.90 15.16 7.88
C SER A 36 -10.17 14.06 8.65
N SER A 37 -10.85 12.96 8.95
CA SER A 37 -10.26 11.80 9.63
C SER A 37 -9.17 11.14 8.77
N LEU A 38 -9.42 10.98 7.47
CA LEU A 38 -8.46 10.41 6.54
C LEU A 38 -7.20 11.28 6.40
N LYS A 39 -7.33 12.61 6.36
CA LYS A 39 -6.18 13.53 6.32
C LYS A 39 -5.24 13.33 7.53
N ALA A 40 -5.82 13.15 8.72
CA ALA A 40 -5.03 12.89 9.92
C ALA A 40 -4.27 11.55 9.84
N THR A 41 -4.93 10.49 9.36
CA THR A 41 -4.32 9.16 9.19
C THR A 41 -3.23 9.15 8.12
N VAL A 42 -3.49 9.77 6.96
CA VAL A 42 -2.58 9.79 5.81
C VAL A 42 -1.26 10.50 6.14
N ALA A 43 -1.26 11.48 7.04
CA ALA A 43 -0.04 12.12 7.49
C ALA A 43 0.94 11.13 8.16
N GLY A 44 0.44 10.12 8.88
CA GLY A 44 1.27 9.05 9.43
C GLY A 44 1.71 8.06 8.35
N PHE A 45 0.79 7.66 7.48
CA PHE A 45 1.08 6.75 6.37
C PHE A 45 2.20 7.27 5.47
N ASN A 46 2.11 8.51 4.98
CA ASN A 46 3.10 9.10 4.07
C ASN A 46 4.51 9.21 4.71
N LYS A 47 4.61 9.28 6.04
CA LYS A 47 5.92 9.25 6.73
C LYS A 47 6.55 7.86 6.73
N LEU A 48 5.73 6.81 6.82
CA LEU A 48 6.17 5.42 6.83
C LEU A 48 6.43 4.88 5.42
N HIS A 49 5.74 5.43 4.42
CA HIS A 49 5.80 5.01 3.02
C HIS A 49 6.10 6.21 2.12
N PRO A 50 7.34 6.75 2.15
CA PRO A 50 7.69 7.97 1.43
C PRO A 50 7.65 7.82 -0.10
N ASP A 51 7.69 6.58 -0.60
CA ASP A 51 7.54 6.21 -2.00
C ASP A 51 6.08 6.27 -2.49
N ILE A 52 5.11 6.21 -1.58
CA ILE A 52 3.68 6.27 -1.90
C ILE A 52 3.09 7.57 -1.36
N LYS A 53 2.69 8.46 -2.26
CA LYS A 53 2.10 9.74 -1.91
C LYS A 53 0.58 9.64 -1.92
N VAL A 54 -0.02 9.60 -0.73
CA VAL A 54 -1.47 9.63 -0.58
C VAL A 54 -1.95 11.06 -0.30
N THR A 55 -2.98 11.49 -1.01
CA THR A 55 -3.67 12.78 -0.78
C THR A 55 -5.17 12.56 -0.61
N VAL A 56 -5.81 13.42 0.17
CA VAL A 56 -7.25 13.36 0.43
C VAL A 56 -7.90 14.65 -0.03
N GLN A 57 -8.86 14.54 -0.95
CA GLN A 57 -9.69 15.64 -1.42
C GLN A 57 -11.06 15.54 -0.77
N ASP A 58 -11.50 16.64 -0.17
CA ASP A 58 -12.87 16.78 0.31
C ASP A 58 -13.72 17.33 -0.82
N LEU A 59 -14.67 16.54 -1.30
CA LEU A 59 -15.53 16.89 -2.42
C LEU A 59 -16.81 17.63 -1.98
N GLY A 60 -16.97 17.91 -0.69
CA GLY A 60 -18.08 18.70 -0.15
C GLY A 60 -19.43 17.98 -0.26
N ASN A 61 -20.24 18.37 -1.24
CA ASN A 61 -21.55 17.75 -1.53
C ASN A 61 -21.64 17.21 -2.96
N GLN A 62 -20.51 17.11 -3.67
CA GLN A 62 -20.52 16.60 -5.04
C GLN A 62 -20.75 15.09 -5.05
N PRO A 63 -21.70 14.59 -5.87
CA PRO A 63 -21.82 13.16 -6.12
C PRO A 63 -20.61 12.63 -6.89
N THR A 64 -20.17 11.42 -6.58
CA THR A 64 -19.01 10.75 -7.21
C THR A 64 -19.41 9.48 -7.97
N TYR A 65 -20.67 9.37 -8.34
CA TYR A 65 -21.19 8.28 -9.15
C TYR A 65 -21.40 8.78 -10.57
N ASP A 66 -21.24 7.87 -11.52
CA ASP A 66 -21.47 8.10 -12.96
C ASP A 66 -22.95 7.91 -13.33
#